data_AF-A0A2D9Q2W9-F1
#
_entry.id   AF-A0A2D9Q2W9-F1
#
_cell.length_a   1.000
_cell.length_b   1.000
_cell.length_c   1.000
_cell.angle_alpha   90.00
_cell.angle_beta   90.00
_cell.angle_gamma   90.00
#
_symmetry.space_group_name_H-M   'P 1'
#
loop_
_entity.id
_entity.type
_entity.pdbx_description
1 polymer ?
#
loop_
_entity_poly.entity_id
_entity_poly.type
_entity_poly.pdbx_seq_one_letter_code
_entity_poly.pdbx_strand_id
1 'polypeptide(L)'
;MADEHKNEQERRVSVEDLPDEVRQLADAMMGVNPNWNVHDWLVEQANMTMDLLALDLLRERVMIDQRLQRLDDLGRRLETDANEEAMNDPHQRNLFDCFDLNEPHVLRGLGERATADAATPPITEEVQHPANIFLDLMPDANTDDPLLAIACQSVVMSIELELARGEPVASLEAIFAHTRSNNIEDDETDEALDHLLTTGLVIEVDDDCFVLLPS
;
A
#
# COMPACT_ATOMS: atom_id res chain seq x y z
N MET A 1 37.47 48.82 1.41
CA MET A 1 36.53 47.75 1.78
C MET A 1 35.07 48.16 1.49
N ALA A 2 34.80 48.92 0.41
CA ALA A 2 33.43 49.30 0.01
C ALA A 2 33.05 48.73 -1.38
N ASP A 3 34.01 48.17 -2.12
CA ASP A 3 33.81 47.68 -3.49
C ASP A 3 33.44 46.19 -3.56
N GLU A 4 33.70 45.38 -2.52
CA GLU A 4 33.36 43.95 -2.54
C GLU A 4 31.85 43.70 -2.44
N HIS A 5 31.13 44.45 -1.61
CA HIS A 5 29.66 44.35 -1.51
C HIS A 5 28.92 44.79 -2.78
N LYS A 6 29.53 45.66 -3.59
CA LYS A 6 28.92 46.14 -4.84
C LYS A 6 29.03 45.09 -5.96
N ASN A 7 30.17 44.38 -6.01
CA ASN A 7 30.40 43.30 -6.97
C ASN A 7 29.52 42.06 -6.73
N GLU A 8 29.13 41.77 -5.49
CA GLU A 8 28.20 40.67 -5.18
C GLU A 8 26.75 40.97 -5.60
N GLN A 9 26.38 42.25 -5.72
CA GLN A 9 25.06 42.67 -6.22
C GLN A 9 25.02 42.68 -7.75
N GLU A 10 26.11 43.06 -8.43
CA GLU A 10 26.22 43.08 -9.90
C GLU A 10 26.19 41.66 -10.53
N ARG A 11 26.43 40.60 -9.74
CA ARG A 11 26.40 39.21 -10.21
C ARG A 11 25.04 38.51 -10.04
N ARG A 12 24.04 39.19 -9.48
CA ARG A 12 22.68 38.66 -9.30
C ARG A 12 21.86 39.06 -10.53
N VAL A 13 21.30 38.08 -11.22
CA VAL A 13 20.40 38.34 -12.36
C VAL A 13 19.19 39.11 -11.82
N SER A 14 18.84 40.24 -12.44
CA SER A 14 17.65 40.99 -12.01
C SER A 14 16.40 40.21 -12.40
N VAL A 15 15.38 40.23 -11.55
CA VAL A 15 14.10 39.52 -11.81
C VAL A 15 13.43 40.01 -13.11
N GLU A 16 13.70 41.27 -13.48
CA GLU A 16 13.30 41.89 -14.74
C GLU A 16 13.86 41.18 -15.98
N ASP A 17 15.03 40.55 -15.88
CA ASP A 17 15.72 39.86 -16.99
C ASP A 17 15.30 38.39 -17.15
N LEU A 18 14.44 37.89 -16.26
CA LEU A 18 13.95 36.50 -16.28
C LEU A 18 12.74 36.34 -17.23
N PRO A 19 12.47 35.11 -17.72
CA PRO A 19 11.29 34.80 -18.53
C PRO A 19 9.98 35.24 -17.85
N ASP A 20 8.98 35.56 -18.66
CA ASP A 20 7.71 36.13 -18.19
C ASP A 20 7.00 35.20 -17.18
N GLU A 21 7.14 33.89 -17.33
CA GLU A 21 6.58 32.89 -16.40
C GLU A 21 7.23 32.98 -15.01
N VAL A 22 8.56 33.17 -14.98
CA VAL A 22 9.32 33.29 -13.73
C VAL A 22 9.05 34.63 -13.06
N ARG A 23 8.84 35.70 -13.85
CA ARG A 23 8.46 37.01 -13.33
C ARG A 23 7.06 36.98 -12.70
N GLN A 24 6.09 36.34 -13.36
CA GLN A 24 4.75 36.16 -12.82
C GLN A 24 4.76 35.38 -11.50
N LEU A 25 5.56 34.31 -11.42
CA LEU A 25 5.76 33.57 -10.18
C LEU A 25 6.39 34.47 -9.10
N ALA A 26 7.42 35.21 -9.45
CA ALA A 26 8.12 36.10 -8.52
C ALA A 26 7.18 37.16 -7.94
N ASP A 27 6.37 37.80 -8.78
CA ASP A 27 5.38 38.80 -8.35
C ASP A 27 4.35 38.19 -7.39
N ALA A 28 3.85 37.00 -7.68
CA ALA A 28 2.91 36.29 -6.81
C ALA A 28 3.55 35.91 -5.46
N MET A 29 4.76 35.37 -5.48
CA MET A 29 5.46 34.92 -4.27
C MET A 29 5.91 36.09 -3.39
N MET A 30 6.34 37.21 -3.98
CA MET A 30 6.60 38.45 -3.25
C MET A 30 5.33 39.04 -2.62
N GLY A 31 4.17 38.86 -3.28
CA GLY A 31 2.87 39.23 -2.74
C GLY A 31 2.47 38.42 -1.49
N VAL A 32 2.91 37.16 -1.40
CA VAL A 32 2.67 36.29 -0.25
C VAL A 32 3.72 36.52 0.86
N ASN A 33 4.99 36.62 0.49
CA ASN A 33 6.09 36.84 1.42
C ASN A 33 7.05 37.93 0.89
N PRO A 34 7.08 39.12 1.53
CA PRO A 34 7.96 40.22 1.12
C PRO A 34 9.46 39.94 1.21
N ASN A 35 9.87 38.93 1.99
CA ASN A 35 11.27 38.53 2.16
C ASN A 35 11.69 37.41 1.20
N TRP A 36 10.81 36.99 0.30
CA TRP A 36 11.08 35.89 -0.62
C TRP A 36 12.14 36.26 -1.68
N ASN A 37 12.92 35.28 -2.12
CA ASN A 37 14.01 35.49 -3.08
C ASN A 37 14.00 34.39 -4.15
N VAL A 38 13.92 34.82 -5.42
CA VAL A 38 13.93 33.93 -6.60
C VAL A 38 15.16 33.02 -6.64
N HIS A 39 16.33 33.52 -6.25
CA HIS A 39 17.58 32.76 -6.32
C HIS A 39 17.58 31.61 -5.31
N ASP A 40 17.17 31.90 -4.07
CA ASP A 40 17.10 30.89 -3.01
C ASP A 40 16.06 29.82 -3.38
N TRP A 41 14.90 30.24 -3.90
CA TRP A 41 13.88 29.34 -4.41
C TRP A 41 14.37 28.48 -5.59
N LEU A 42 15.13 29.03 -6.54
CA LEU A 42 15.70 28.26 -7.65
C LEU A 42 16.70 27.22 -7.16
N VAL A 43 17.51 27.55 -6.16
CA VAL A 43 18.44 26.61 -5.55
C VAL A 43 17.70 25.49 -4.82
N GLU A 44 16.68 25.83 -4.03
CA GLU A 44 15.81 24.85 -3.37
C GLU A 44 15.15 23.93 -4.39
N GLN A 45 14.61 24.49 -5.47
CA GLN A 45 13.94 23.70 -6.50
C GLN A 45 14.91 22.84 -7.31
N ALA A 46 16.13 23.32 -7.57
CA ALA A 46 17.18 22.49 -8.17
C ALA A 46 17.56 21.32 -7.27
N ASN A 47 17.66 21.53 -5.95
CA ASN A 47 17.95 20.44 -5.02
C ASN A 47 16.80 19.43 -4.96
N MET A 48 15.55 19.90 -4.84
CA MET A 48 14.38 19.03 -4.80
C MET A 48 14.24 18.19 -6.09
N THR A 49 14.48 18.78 -7.25
CA THR A 49 14.47 18.05 -8.54
C THR A 49 15.61 17.03 -8.63
N MET A 50 16.80 17.34 -8.10
CA MET A 50 17.91 16.39 -8.02
C MET A 50 17.59 15.21 -7.09
N ASP A 51 16.92 15.46 -5.97
CA ASP A 51 16.49 14.40 -5.04
C ASP A 51 15.45 13.48 -5.69
N LEU A 52 14.47 14.04 -6.41
CA LEU A 52 13.49 13.28 -7.17
C LEU A 52 14.16 12.40 -8.24
N LEU A 53 15.11 12.96 -8.99
CA LEU A 53 15.87 12.19 -9.99
C LEU A 53 16.66 11.06 -9.34
N ALA A 54 17.25 11.27 -8.16
CA ALA A 54 17.95 10.22 -7.45
C ALA A 54 17.01 9.06 -7.05
N LEU A 55 15.80 9.36 -6.59
CA LEU A 55 14.78 8.36 -6.27
C LEU A 55 14.34 7.57 -7.51
N ASP A 56 14.09 8.26 -8.63
CA ASP A 56 13.71 7.62 -9.89
C ASP A 56 14.82 6.67 -10.39
N LEU A 57 16.09 7.07 -10.28
CA LEU A 57 17.23 6.22 -10.63
C LEU A 57 17.33 4.98 -9.73
N LEU A 58 17.05 5.11 -8.44
CA LEU A 58 17.02 3.96 -7.51
C LEU A 58 15.90 2.99 -7.88
N ARG A 59 14.72 3.51 -8.25
CA ARG A 59 13.59 2.70 -8.70
C ARG A 59 13.93 1.92 -9.97
N GLU A 60 14.48 2.60 -10.97
CA GLU A 60 14.89 1.97 -12.24
C GLU A 60 15.97 0.90 -12.01
N ARG A 61 16.93 1.17 -11.12
CA ARG A 61 17.93 0.18 -10.73
C ARG A 61 17.28 -1.09 -10.19
N VAL A 62 16.34 -0.97 -9.25
CA VAL A 62 15.65 -2.14 -8.65
C VAL A 62 14.89 -2.93 -9.72
N MET A 63 14.20 -2.24 -10.65
CA MET A 63 13.48 -2.89 -11.75
C MET A 63 14.41 -3.68 -12.67
N ILE A 64 15.59 -3.13 -12.97
CA ILE A 64 16.62 -3.80 -13.77
C ILE A 64 17.19 -5.01 -13.01
N ASP A 65 17.52 -4.86 -11.72
CA ASP A 65 18.05 -5.93 -10.89
C ASP A 65 17.07 -7.12 -10.80
N GLN A 66 15.78 -6.86 -10.61
CA GLN A 66 14.74 -7.88 -10.64
C GLN A 66 14.63 -8.58 -12.00
N ARG A 67 14.73 -7.81 -13.10
CA ARG A 67 14.73 -8.39 -14.45
C ARG A 67 15.95 -9.27 -14.69
N LEU A 68 17.12 -8.86 -14.21
CA LEU A 68 18.35 -9.64 -14.30
C LEU A 68 18.21 -10.95 -13.54
N GLN A 69 17.72 -10.90 -12.29
CA GLN A 69 17.49 -12.10 -11.49
C GLN A 69 16.53 -13.09 -12.17
N ARG A 70 15.44 -12.59 -12.77
CA ARG A 70 14.53 -13.44 -13.55
C ARG A 70 15.22 -14.10 -14.74
N LEU A 71 16.11 -13.39 -15.44
CA LEU A 71 16.86 -13.96 -16.56
C LEU A 71 17.86 -15.01 -16.07
N ASP A 72 18.55 -14.77 -14.96
CA ASP A 72 19.48 -15.74 -14.36
C ASP A 72 18.76 -17.01 -13.92
N ASP A 73 17.59 -16.89 -13.29
CA ASP A 73 16.78 -18.04 -12.89
C ASP A 73 16.28 -18.85 -14.09
N LEU A 74 15.88 -18.16 -15.17
CA LEU A 74 15.53 -18.83 -16.44
C LEU A 74 16.74 -19.54 -17.06
N GLY A 75 17.93 -18.93 -17.00
CA GLY A 75 19.18 -19.53 -17.46
C GLY A 75 19.50 -20.82 -16.69
N ARG A 76 19.45 -20.77 -15.35
CA ARG A 76 19.67 -21.94 -14.49
C ARG A 76 18.70 -23.08 -14.80
N ARG A 77 17.41 -22.77 -14.99
CA ARG A 77 16.39 -23.78 -15.34
C ARG A 77 16.68 -24.47 -16.67
N LEU A 78 17.25 -23.74 -17.64
CA LEU A 78 17.62 -24.30 -18.93
C LEU A 78 18.88 -25.19 -18.84
N GLU A 79 19.76 -24.94 -17.85
CA GLU A 79 20.97 -25.73 -17.63
C GLU A 79 20.71 -27.05 -16.86
N THR A 80 19.62 -27.14 -16.08
CA THR A 80 19.30 -28.31 -15.21
C THR A 80 18.97 -29.60 -15.98
N ASP A 81 18.54 -29.53 -17.24
CA ASP A 81 18.27 -30.72 -18.07
C ASP A 81 19.53 -31.57 -18.32
N ALA A 82 20.74 -31.05 -18.03
CA ALA A 82 21.99 -31.78 -18.17
C ALA A 82 22.36 -32.66 -16.96
N ASN A 83 21.63 -32.58 -15.84
CA ASN A 83 22.02 -33.20 -14.56
C ASN A 83 20.90 -34.04 -13.90
N GLU A 84 19.98 -34.60 -14.69
CA GLU A 84 18.89 -35.46 -14.20
C GLU A 84 19.38 -36.75 -13.49
N GLU A 85 20.63 -37.17 -13.71
CA GLU A 85 21.20 -38.35 -13.06
C GLU A 85 21.51 -38.13 -11.56
N ALA A 86 21.70 -36.89 -11.11
CA ALA A 86 22.01 -36.56 -9.71
C ALA A 86 20.77 -36.25 -8.84
N MET A 87 19.60 -36.01 -9.46
CA MET A 87 18.34 -35.64 -8.77
C MET A 87 17.46 -36.85 -8.39
N ASN A 88 17.90 -38.08 -8.69
CA ASN A 88 17.21 -39.31 -8.31
C ASN A 88 17.65 -39.83 -6.93
N ASP A 89 17.67 -38.99 -5.90
CA ASP A 89 17.70 -39.48 -4.51
C ASP A 89 16.28 -39.94 -4.13
N PRO A 90 16.05 -41.25 -3.85
CA PRO A 90 14.72 -41.76 -3.51
C PRO A 90 14.05 -41.07 -2.31
N HIS A 91 14.83 -40.37 -1.47
CA HIS A 91 14.33 -39.69 -0.28
C HIS A 91 14.12 -38.17 -0.47
N GLN A 92 14.54 -37.60 -1.61
CA GLN A 92 14.35 -36.19 -1.91
C GLN A 92 13.20 -36.04 -2.91
N ARG A 93 11.98 -35.85 -2.38
CA ARG A 93 10.78 -35.60 -3.18
C ARG A 93 10.42 -34.12 -3.10
N ASN A 94 9.83 -33.55 -4.15
CA ASN A 94 9.34 -32.17 -4.09
C ASN A 94 8.30 -32.04 -2.97
N LEU A 95 8.22 -30.88 -2.31
CA LEU A 95 7.21 -30.60 -1.28
C LEU A 95 5.77 -30.90 -1.73
N PHE A 96 5.54 -30.87 -3.06
CA PHE A 96 4.26 -31.16 -3.67
C PHE A 96 4.02 -32.65 -4.00
N ASP A 97 5.06 -33.51 -4.01
CA ASP A 97 4.94 -34.95 -4.25
C ASP A 97 4.24 -35.68 -3.08
N CYS A 98 4.13 -35.03 -1.93
CA CYS A 98 3.35 -35.51 -0.78
C CYS A 98 1.84 -35.33 -0.96
N PHE A 99 1.39 -34.60 -2.00
CA PHE A 99 -0.02 -34.43 -2.33
C PHE A 99 -0.37 -35.32 -3.52
N ASP A 100 -0.51 -36.62 -3.26
CA ASP A 100 -1.03 -37.53 -4.28
C ASP A 100 -2.55 -37.31 -4.42
N LEU A 101 -2.97 -36.73 -5.54
CA LEU A 101 -4.39 -36.46 -5.85
C LEU A 101 -5.23 -37.75 -5.92
N ASN A 102 -4.57 -38.91 -6.04
CA ASN A 102 -5.22 -40.21 -6.11
C ASN A 102 -5.59 -40.78 -4.73
N GLU A 103 -5.00 -40.30 -3.65
CA GLU A 103 -5.44 -40.65 -2.30
C GLU A 103 -6.64 -39.79 -1.88
N PRO A 104 -7.58 -40.32 -1.07
CA PRO A 104 -8.72 -39.56 -0.57
C PRO A 104 -8.26 -38.54 0.48
N HIS A 105 -7.62 -37.46 0.04
CA HIS A 105 -7.21 -36.36 0.90
C HIS A 105 -8.37 -35.39 1.11
N VAL A 106 -8.46 -34.80 2.30
CA VAL A 106 -9.55 -33.90 2.73
C VAL A 106 -9.73 -32.68 1.81
N LEU A 107 -8.68 -32.36 1.03
CA LEU A 107 -8.60 -31.22 0.11
C LEU A 107 -8.95 -31.57 -1.35
N ARG A 108 -9.18 -32.85 -1.69
CA ARG A 108 -9.49 -33.29 -3.07
C ARG A 108 -10.74 -32.61 -3.63
N GLY A 109 -11.74 -32.35 -2.78
CA GLY A 109 -12.95 -31.61 -3.15
C GLY A 109 -12.72 -30.13 -3.48
N LEU A 110 -11.53 -29.57 -3.21
CA LEU A 110 -11.16 -28.22 -3.64
C LEU A 110 -10.64 -28.22 -5.08
N GLY A 111 -9.85 -29.23 -5.46
CA GLY A 111 -9.31 -29.38 -6.82
C GLY A 111 -10.34 -29.86 -7.84
N GLU A 112 -11.23 -30.79 -7.47
CA GLU A 112 -12.29 -31.29 -8.37
C GLU A 112 -13.27 -30.19 -8.81
N ARG A 113 -13.43 -29.12 -8.03
CA ARG A 113 -14.23 -27.94 -8.43
C ARG A 113 -13.55 -27.07 -9.49
N ALA A 114 -12.22 -27.06 -9.53
CA ALA A 114 -11.46 -26.29 -10.53
C ALA A 114 -11.36 -27.03 -11.88
N THR A 115 -11.49 -28.37 -11.87
CA THR A 115 -11.40 -29.21 -13.07
C THR A 115 -12.74 -29.75 -13.57
N ALA A 116 -13.84 -29.52 -12.84
CA ALA A 116 -15.17 -29.94 -13.28
C ALA A 116 -15.59 -29.08 -14.49
N ASP A 117 -15.73 -29.74 -15.64
CA ASP A 117 -16.18 -29.15 -16.88
C ASP A 117 -17.43 -28.29 -16.71
N ALA A 118 -17.42 -27.15 -17.40
CA ALA A 118 -18.45 -26.11 -17.48
C ALA A 118 -19.81 -26.63 -18.01
N ALA A 119 -20.49 -27.46 -17.22
CA ALA A 119 -21.81 -28.00 -17.50
C ALA A 119 -22.80 -27.71 -16.35
N THR A 120 -22.62 -26.57 -15.67
CA THR A 120 -23.62 -26.05 -14.72
C THR A 120 -24.37 -24.91 -15.42
N PRO A 121 -25.72 -24.91 -15.43
CA PRO A 121 -26.51 -23.83 -16.04
C PRO A 121 -26.13 -22.48 -15.42
N PRO A 122 -26.37 -21.34 -16.11
CA PRO A 122 -25.92 -20.04 -15.62
C PRO A 122 -26.62 -19.78 -14.29
N ILE A 123 -25.86 -19.85 -13.20
CA ILE A 123 -26.35 -19.44 -11.89
C ILE A 123 -26.35 -17.91 -11.98
N THR A 124 -27.51 -17.35 -12.32
CA THR A 124 -27.80 -15.91 -12.33
C THR A 124 -27.87 -15.30 -10.94
N GLU A 125 -27.24 -15.92 -9.95
CA GLU A 125 -27.06 -15.37 -8.62
C GLU A 125 -25.63 -15.69 -8.24
N GLU A 126 -24.77 -14.68 -8.27
CA GLU A 126 -23.50 -14.71 -7.59
C GLU A 126 -23.80 -15.10 -6.14
N VAL A 127 -23.68 -16.39 -5.82
CA VAL A 127 -23.54 -16.81 -4.43
C VAL A 127 -22.16 -16.30 -4.04
N GLN A 128 -22.11 -15.02 -3.68
CA GLN A 128 -20.94 -14.39 -3.08
C GLN A 128 -20.48 -15.36 -2.01
N HIS A 129 -19.26 -15.89 -2.20
CA HIS A 129 -18.65 -16.73 -1.19
C HIS A 129 -18.67 -15.93 0.13
N PRO A 130 -18.91 -16.53 1.31
CA PRO A 130 -18.95 -15.77 2.56
C PRO A 130 -17.67 -14.96 2.81
N ALA A 131 -16.56 -15.33 2.16
CA ALA A 131 -15.32 -14.55 2.17
C ALA A 131 -15.35 -13.25 1.33
N ASN A 132 -16.25 -13.12 0.34
CA ASN A 132 -16.40 -11.90 -0.47
C ASN A 132 -16.88 -10.72 0.37
N ILE A 133 -17.58 -10.96 1.49
CA ILE A 133 -17.97 -9.90 2.44
C ILE A 133 -16.73 -9.18 2.99
N PHE A 134 -15.61 -9.88 3.17
CA PHE A 134 -14.35 -9.27 3.62
C PHE A 134 -13.61 -8.52 2.50
N LEU A 135 -13.86 -8.87 1.23
CA LEU A 135 -13.35 -8.12 0.08
C LEU A 135 -14.14 -6.82 -0.14
N ASP A 136 -15.44 -6.82 0.19
CA ASP A 136 -16.31 -5.65 0.08
C ASP A 136 -16.05 -4.57 1.17
N LEU A 137 -15.26 -4.87 2.21
CA LEU A 137 -14.80 -3.85 3.17
C LEU A 137 -13.69 -2.96 2.60
N MET A 138 -13.00 -3.42 1.56
CA MET A 138 -11.84 -2.76 0.97
C MET A 138 -11.94 -2.70 -0.57
N PRO A 139 -13.05 -2.20 -1.15
CA PRO A 139 -13.31 -2.32 -2.59
C PRO A 139 -12.36 -1.47 -3.45
N ASP A 140 -11.83 -0.38 -2.90
CA ASP A 140 -10.91 0.55 -3.58
C ASP A 140 -9.46 0.44 -3.09
N ALA A 141 -9.20 -0.38 -2.07
CA ALA A 141 -7.85 -0.61 -1.59
C ALA A 141 -7.26 -1.82 -2.33
N ASN A 142 -6.18 -1.59 -3.10
CA ASN A 142 -5.35 -2.67 -3.67
C ASN A 142 -4.53 -3.38 -2.57
N THR A 143 -5.19 -3.77 -1.48
CA THR A 143 -4.60 -4.40 -0.32
C THR A 143 -4.87 -5.89 -0.39
N ASP A 144 -3.87 -6.64 -0.83
CA ASP A 144 -3.84 -8.11 -0.79
C ASP A 144 -3.65 -8.64 0.65
N ASP A 145 -3.89 -7.84 1.70
CA ASP A 145 -3.69 -8.22 3.09
C ASP A 145 -5.01 -8.66 3.75
N PRO A 146 -5.26 -9.98 3.87
CA PRO A 146 -6.46 -10.50 4.52
C PRO A 146 -6.49 -10.24 6.03
N LEU A 147 -5.34 -10.01 6.68
CA LEU A 147 -5.29 -9.73 8.13
C LEU A 147 -5.81 -8.33 8.42
N LEU A 148 -5.39 -7.35 7.61
CA LEU A 148 -5.91 -5.99 7.71
C LEU A 148 -7.44 -5.95 7.50
N ALA A 149 -7.96 -6.72 6.54
CA ALA A 149 -9.40 -6.80 6.31
C ALA A 149 -10.16 -7.38 7.53
N ILE A 150 -9.61 -8.41 8.18
CA ILE A 150 -10.17 -9.01 9.40
C ILE A 150 -10.10 -8.02 10.57
N ALA A 151 -8.98 -7.32 10.73
CA ALA A 151 -8.79 -6.32 11.76
C ALA A 151 -9.77 -5.14 11.57
N CYS A 152 -9.91 -4.61 10.36
CA CYS A 152 -10.89 -3.58 9.99
C CYS A 152 -12.31 -4.04 10.35
N GLN A 153 -12.69 -5.26 9.98
CA GLN A 153 -14.01 -5.79 10.30
C GLN A 153 -14.24 -5.89 11.81
N SER A 154 -13.24 -6.33 12.57
CA SER A 154 -13.35 -6.43 14.03
C SER A 154 -13.48 -5.05 14.68
N VAL A 155 -12.81 -4.03 14.16
CA VAL A 155 -12.95 -2.63 14.63
C VAL A 155 -14.36 -2.11 14.35
N VAL A 156 -14.86 -2.28 13.12
CA VAL A 156 -16.23 -1.89 12.75
C VAL A 156 -17.26 -2.57 13.65
N MET A 157 -17.13 -3.88 13.86
CA MET A 157 -18.05 -4.65 14.71
C MET A 157 -18.00 -4.18 16.18
N SER A 158 -16.83 -3.78 16.68
CA SER A 158 -16.70 -3.19 18.01
C SER A 158 -17.50 -1.90 18.11
N ILE A 159 -17.40 -1.02 17.12
CA ILE A 159 -18.10 0.27 17.11
C ILE A 159 -19.63 0.04 17.04
N GLU A 160 -20.08 -0.88 16.19
CA GLU A 160 -21.50 -1.26 16.11
C GLU A 160 -22.03 -1.81 17.43
N LEU A 161 -21.22 -2.63 18.13
CA LEU A 161 -21.61 -3.24 19.39
C LEU A 161 -21.80 -2.20 20.50
N GLU A 162 -20.90 -1.24 20.62
CA GLU A 162 -21.01 -0.14 21.58
C GLU A 162 -22.21 0.77 21.26
N LEU A 163 -22.42 1.09 19.99
CA LEU A 163 -23.60 1.85 19.56
C LEU A 163 -24.92 1.10 19.83
N ALA A 164 -24.93 -0.23 19.62
CA ALA A 164 -26.09 -1.09 19.91
C ALA A 164 -26.37 -1.24 21.41
N ARG A 165 -25.36 -1.07 22.28
CA ARG A 165 -25.52 -0.99 23.74
C ARG A 165 -26.15 0.32 24.20
N GLY A 166 -26.29 1.29 23.30
CA GLY A 166 -26.89 2.60 23.54
C GLY A 166 -25.87 3.68 23.93
N GLU A 167 -24.57 3.39 23.82
CA GLU A 167 -23.54 4.41 23.93
C GLU A 167 -23.52 5.27 22.65
N PRO A 168 -23.28 6.59 22.75
CA PRO A 168 -23.32 7.47 21.59
C PRO A 168 -22.10 7.35 20.66
N VAL A 169 -20.97 6.88 21.19
CA VAL A 169 -19.68 6.74 20.51
C VAL A 169 -18.95 5.51 21.04
N ALA A 170 -18.04 4.95 20.27
CA ALA A 170 -17.13 3.90 20.74
C ALA A 170 -15.80 4.54 21.16
N SER A 171 -15.33 4.25 22.37
CA SER A 171 -14.03 4.74 22.83
C SER A 171 -12.88 3.89 22.29
N LEU A 172 -11.70 4.48 22.14
CA LEU A 172 -10.48 3.76 21.75
C LEU A 172 -10.24 2.54 22.65
N GLU A 173 -10.34 2.71 23.98
CA GLU A 173 -10.16 1.62 24.94
C GLU A 173 -11.15 0.47 24.72
N ALA A 174 -12.41 0.77 24.38
CA ALA A 174 -13.42 -0.25 24.10
C ALA A 174 -13.10 -1.03 22.81
N ILE A 175 -12.62 -0.33 21.78
CA ILE A 175 -12.18 -0.92 20.52
C ILE A 175 -11.02 -1.89 20.75
N PHE A 176 -9.97 -1.43 21.42
CA PHE A 176 -8.80 -2.27 21.75
C PHE A 176 -9.16 -3.45 22.66
N ALA A 177 -10.05 -3.26 23.63
CA ALA A 177 -10.52 -4.36 24.47
C ALA A 177 -11.26 -5.42 23.64
N HIS A 178 -12.06 -4.99 22.66
CA HIS A 178 -12.79 -5.89 21.78
C HIS A 178 -11.85 -6.65 20.82
N THR A 179 -10.97 -5.96 20.12
CA THR A 179 -10.04 -6.58 19.16
C THR A 179 -9.07 -7.54 19.85
N ARG A 180 -8.54 -7.17 21.02
CA ARG A 180 -7.71 -8.07 21.83
C ARG A 180 -8.45 -9.31 22.29
N SER A 181 -9.75 -9.20 22.59
CA SER A 181 -10.58 -10.37 22.93
C SER A 181 -10.76 -11.34 21.74
N ASN A 182 -10.59 -10.84 20.52
CA ASN A 182 -10.61 -11.60 19.27
C ASN A 182 -9.21 -12.06 18.81
N ASN A 183 -8.19 -11.95 19.67
CA ASN A 183 -6.77 -12.27 19.37
C ASN A 183 -6.17 -11.43 18.22
N ILE A 184 -6.60 -10.18 18.06
CA ILE A 184 -5.97 -9.22 17.15
C ILE A 184 -4.97 -8.40 17.98
N GLU A 185 -3.76 -8.19 17.45
CA GLU A 185 -2.72 -7.45 18.15
C GLU A 185 -3.05 -5.94 18.17
N ASP A 186 -2.48 -5.22 19.16
CA ASP A 186 -2.73 -3.79 19.31
C ASP A 186 -2.23 -3.02 18.05
N ASP A 187 -1.06 -3.39 17.51
CA ASP A 187 -0.49 -2.79 16.29
C ASP A 187 -1.39 -3.00 15.05
N GLU A 188 -2.03 -4.17 14.92
CA GLU A 188 -2.99 -4.47 13.84
C GLU A 188 -4.30 -3.67 14.01
N THR A 189 -4.68 -3.40 15.26
CA THR A 189 -5.86 -2.58 15.57
C THR A 189 -5.61 -1.11 15.21
N ASP A 190 -4.41 -0.59 15.52
CA ASP A 190 -3.99 0.75 15.12
C ASP A 190 -3.98 0.89 13.58
N GLU A 191 -3.36 -0.04 12.86
CA GLU A 191 -3.32 -0.01 11.40
C GLU A 191 -4.72 -0.07 10.78
N ALA A 192 -5.61 -0.89 11.34
CA ALA A 192 -7.01 -0.97 10.91
C ALA A 192 -7.78 0.34 11.16
N LEU A 193 -7.58 0.98 12.32
CA LEU A 193 -8.19 2.28 12.61
C LEU A 193 -7.71 3.36 11.64
N ASP A 194 -6.40 3.47 11.44
CA ASP A 194 -5.80 4.41 10.48
C ASP A 194 -6.36 4.20 9.07
N HIS A 195 -6.45 2.94 8.64
CA HIS A 195 -7.01 2.60 7.34
C HIS A 195 -8.49 3.02 7.23
N LEU A 196 -9.33 2.69 8.23
CA LEU A 196 -10.76 3.01 8.25
C LEU A 196 -11.03 4.53 8.32
N LEU A 197 -10.17 5.29 9.01
CA LEU A 197 -10.21 6.75 9.03
C LEU A 197 -9.82 7.32 7.65
N THR A 198 -8.78 6.76 7.03
CA THR A 198 -8.30 7.19 5.71
C THR A 198 -9.31 6.93 4.61
N THR A 199 -10.00 5.79 4.63
CA THR A 199 -11.07 5.46 3.68
C THR A 199 -12.40 6.14 3.99
N GLY A 200 -12.54 6.74 5.18
CA GLY A 200 -13.74 7.46 5.60
C GLY A 200 -14.91 6.56 6.01
N LEU A 201 -14.65 5.28 6.29
CA LEU A 201 -15.65 4.36 6.85
C LEU A 201 -15.91 4.64 8.34
N VAL A 202 -14.87 5.09 9.06
CA VAL A 202 -14.91 5.51 10.45
C VAL A 202 -14.57 7.00 10.54
N ILE A 203 -15.19 7.70 11.49
CA ILE A 203 -14.89 9.10 11.80
C ILE A 203 -14.57 9.22 13.29
N GLU A 204 -13.50 9.93 13.61
CA GLU A 204 -13.22 10.41 14.96
C GLU A 204 -13.98 11.72 15.21
N VAL A 205 -14.85 11.73 16.23
CA VAL A 205 -15.74 12.86 16.54
C VAL A 205 -15.28 13.69 17.75
N ASP A 206 -14.45 13.11 18.61
CA ASP A 206 -13.80 13.73 19.76
C ASP A 206 -12.55 12.89 20.10
N ASP A 207 -11.70 13.39 21.00
CA ASP A 207 -10.47 12.68 21.42
C ASP A 207 -10.81 11.24 21.82
N ASP A 208 -10.18 10.26 21.15
CA ASP A 208 -10.34 8.82 21.37
C ASP A 208 -11.80 8.30 21.20
N CYS A 209 -12.66 9.01 20.45
CA CYS A 209 -14.07 8.68 20.26
C CYS A 209 -14.46 8.51 18.79
N PHE A 210 -14.95 7.32 18.43
CA PHE A 210 -15.18 6.91 17.04
C PHE A 210 -16.65 6.55 16.77
N VAL A 211 -17.09 6.84 15.55
CA VAL A 211 -18.41 6.45 15.02
C VAL A 211 -18.28 5.99 13.56
N LEU A 212 -19.23 5.17 13.12
CA LEU A 212 -19.33 4.79 11.71
C LEU A 212 -19.97 5.93 10.90
N LEU A 213 -19.46 6.17 9.70
CA LEU A 213 -20.07 7.12 8.78
C LEU A 213 -21.43 6.56 8.33
N PRO A 214 -22.55 7.29 8.49
CA PRO A 214 -23.86 6.80 8.09
C PRO A 214 -23.91 6.66 6.57
N SER A 215 -24.16 5.44 6.11
CA SER A 215 -24.44 5.09 4.69
C SER A 215 -25.73 5.74 4.19
#